data_AF-A0A3B4XTQ8-F1
#
_entry.id   AF-A0A3B4XTQ8-F1
#
_cell.length_a   1.000
_cell.length_b   1.000
_cell.length_c   1.000
_cell.angle_alpha   90.00
_cell.angle_beta   90.00
_cell.angle_gamma   90.00
#
_symmetry.space_group_name_H-M   'P 1'
#
loop_
_entity.id
_entity.type
_entity.pdbx_description
1 polymer ?
#
loop_
_entity_poly.entity_id
_entity_poly.type
_entity_poly.pdbx_seq_one_letter_code
_entity_poly.pdbx_strand_id
1 'polypeptide(L)'
;MNLRGSSSSFSPPPEILITVCLRELFKREEISLLEDLNQVIENRMENKIAFIRQHGIRVRIHGLLVDRYVQTFKEKMSFFSDPELVFKEIVDDPDKFYIFKSILAKTNVSKFDLPNRDAYRDFFGINPITNFKPLSGQCSYMGGCLLEKIEKAITNELPALLSSINSGKQPGLSSCEATGCGEKPKNRY
;
A
#
# COMPACT_ATOMS: atom_id res chain seq x y z
N MET A 1 -20.11 -58.22 -53.70
CA MET A 1 -20.41 -56.88 -53.13
C MET A 1 -19.75 -56.77 -51.77
N ASN A 2 -18.71 -55.95 -51.64
CA ASN A 2 -18.35 -55.27 -50.39
C ASN A 2 -17.35 -54.16 -50.72
N LEU A 3 -17.78 -52.91 -50.54
CA LEU A 3 -17.04 -51.69 -50.85
C LEU A 3 -16.07 -51.39 -49.69
N ARG A 4 -14.76 -51.49 -49.92
CA ARG A 4 -13.76 -50.87 -49.02
C ARG A 4 -13.70 -49.37 -49.33
N GLY A 5 -14.30 -48.57 -48.45
CA GLY A 5 -14.07 -47.13 -48.41
C GLY A 5 -12.65 -46.87 -47.91
N SER A 6 -11.78 -46.39 -48.80
CA SER A 6 -10.48 -45.83 -48.47
C SER A 6 -10.68 -44.46 -47.84
N SER A 7 -10.49 -44.36 -46.52
CA SER A 7 -10.37 -43.08 -45.80
C SER A 7 -9.07 -42.41 -46.22
N SER A 8 -9.13 -41.48 -47.17
CA SER A 8 -8.01 -40.60 -47.49
C SER A 8 -7.76 -39.68 -46.30
N SER A 9 -6.63 -39.87 -45.61
CA SER A 9 -6.12 -38.91 -44.63
C SER A 9 -5.72 -37.64 -45.37
N PHE A 10 -6.60 -36.65 -45.39
CA PHE A 10 -6.34 -35.34 -45.96
C PHE A 10 -5.36 -34.61 -45.03
N SER A 11 -4.06 -34.67 -45.33
CA SER A 11 -3.09 -33.79 -44.67
C SER A 11 -3.29 -32.38 -45.21
N PRO A 12 -3.48 -31.36 -44.36
CA PRO A 12 -3.60 -30.00 -44.83
C PRO A 12 -2.30 -29.57 -45.53
N PRO A 13 -2.39 -28.72 -46.56
CA PRO A 13 -1.21 -28.17 -47.22
C PRO A 13 -0.35 -27.34 -46.24
N PRO A 14 0.98 -27.35 -46.40
CA PRO A 14 1.93 -26.76 -45.47
C PRO A 14 1.71 -25.25 -45.21
N GLU A 15 1.19 -24.50 -46.18
CA GLU A 15 0.84 -23.07 -46.02
C GLU A 15 -0.25 -22.83 -44.96
N ILE A 16 -1.24 -23.74 -44.86
CA ILE A 16 -2.30 -23.66 -43.84
C ILE A 16 -1.71 -23.95 -42.46
N LEU A 17 -0.79 -24.91 -42.36
CA LEU A 17 -0.11 -25.24 -41.10
C LEU A 17 0.78 -24.08 -40.61
N ILE A 18 1.51 -23.43 -41.53
CA ILE A 18 2.32 -22.24 -41.22
C ILE A 18 1.44 -21.07 -40.77
N THR A 19 0.31 -20.83 -41.44
CA THR A 19 -0.62 -19.74 -41.08
C THR A 19 -1.27 -19.97 -39.71
N VAL A 20 -1.65 -21.21 -39.40
CA VAL A 20 -2.17 -21.59 -38.07
C VAL A 20 -1.08 -21.41 -37.01
N CYS A 21 0.16 -21.81 -37.29
CA CYS A 21 1.30 -21.64 -36.40
C CYS A 21 1.62 -20.15 -36.14
N LEU A 22 1.63 -19.32 -37.19
CA LEU A 22 1.85 -17.89 -37.10
C LEU A 22 0.75 -17.19 -36.28
N ARG A 23 -0.51 -17.59 -36.48
CA ARG A 23 -1.64 -17.07 -35.70
C ARG A 23 -1.51 -17.39 -34.21
N GLU A 24 -1.06 -18.59 -33.86
CA GLU A 24 -0.82 -18.98 -32.47
C GLU A 24 0.40 -18.26 -31.87
N LEU A 25 1.45 -18.03 -32.66
CA LEU A 25 2.60 -17.23 -32.23
C LEU A 25 2.19 -15.78 -31.92
N PHE A 26 1.43 -15.13 -32.81
CA PHE A 26 0.92 -13.77 -32.55
C PHE A 26 0.05 -13.69 -31.29
N LYS A 27 -0.84 -14.67 -31.08
CA LYS A 27 -1.65 -14.72 -29.86
C LYS A 27 -0.79 -14.88 -28.60
N ARG A 28 0.26 -15.70 -28.64
CA ARG A 28 1.16 -15.88 -27.49
C ARG A 28 1.93 -14.61 -27.18
N GLU A 29 2.44 -13.91 -28.20
CA GLU A 29 3.13 -12.63 -28.01
C GLU A 29 2.17 -11.55 -27.47
N GLU A 30 0.92 -11.50 -27.96
CA GLU A 30 -0.12 -10.62 -27.43
C GLU A 30 -0.43 -10.93 -25.95
N ILE A 31 -0.59 -12.20 -25.59
CA ILE A 31 -0.80 -12.64 -24.20
C ILE A 31 0.40 -12.26 -23.33
N SER A 32 1.63 -12.55 -23.79
CA SER A 32 2.86 -12.23 -23.04
C SER A 32 2.98 -10.72 -22.79
N LEU A 33 2.66 -9.90 -23.79
CA LEU A 33 2.65 -8.44 -23.64
C LEU A 33 1.63 -7.97 -22.60
N LEU A 34 0.43 -8.55 -22.61
CA LEU A 34 -0.63 -8.22 -21.66
C LEU A 34 -0.29 -8.67 -20.23
N GLU A 35 0.35 -9.83 -20.08
CA GLU A 35 0.85 -10.33 -18.78
C GLU A 35 1.96 -9.41 -18.22
N ASP A 36 2.93 -9.04 -19.05
CA ASP A 36 4.00 -8.11 -18.66
C ASP A 36 3.42 -6.74 -18.24
N LEU A 37 2.45 -6.22 -18.99
CA LEU A 37 1.77 -4.98 -18.65
C LEU A 37 1.02 -5.09 -17.31
N ASN A 38 0.30 -6.19 -17.09
CA ASN A 38 -0.43 -6.43 -15.85
C ASN A 38 0.52 -6.47 -14.65
N GLN A 39 1.65 -7.18 -14.76
CA GLN A 39 2.67 -7.22 -13.71
C GLN A 39 3.24 -5.84 -13.39
N VAL A 40 3.52 -5.00 -14.40
CA VAL A 40 4.01 -3.63 -14.17
C VAL A 40 2.97 -2.79 -13.42
N ILE A 41 1.69 -2.92 -13.78
CA ILE A 41 0.59 -2.18 -13.13
C ILE A 41 0.44 -2.65 -11.68
N GLU A 42 0.38 -3.96 -11.44
CA GLU A 42 0.28 -4.55 -10.10
C GLU A 42 1.42 -4.07 -9.21
N ASN A 43 2.67 -4.25 -9.63
CA ASN A 43 3.85 -3.83 -8.88
C ASN A 43 3.83 -2.34 -8.52
N ARG A 44 3.37 -1.47 -9.43
CA ARG A 44 3.24 -0.03 -9.13
C ARG A 44 2.14 0.24 -8.11
N MET A 45 1.02 -0.48 -8.18
CA MET A 45 -0.08 -0.33 -7.22
C MET A 45 0.32 -0.82 -5.82
N GLU A 46 0.99 -1.95 -5.70
CA GLU A 46 1.48 -2.47 -4.41
C GLU A 46 2.39 -1.45 -3.71
N ASN A 47 3.37 -0.93 -4.44
CA ASN A 47 4.27 0.11 -3.95
C ASN A 47 3.53 1.38 -3.51
N LYS A 48 2.50 1.78 -4.27
CA LYS A 48 1.69 2.96 -3.93
C LYS A 48 0.85 2.74 -2.68
N ILE A 49 0.24 1.56 -2.52
CA ILE A 49 -0.53 1.18 -1.32
C ILE A 49 0.38 1.16 -0.10
N ALA A 50 1.57 0.57 -0.21
CA ALA A 50 2.56 0.57 0.87
C ALA A 50 2.95 2.01 1.27
N PHE A 51 3.22 2.87 0.29
CA PHE A 51 3.50 4.29 0.55
C PHE A 51 2.36 5.01 1.26
N ILE A 52 1.12 4.82 0.80
CA ILE A 52 -0.07 5.41 1.43
C ILE A 52 -0.23 4.92 2.86
N ARG A 53 0.01 3.62 3.11
CA ARG A 53 -0.05 3.05 4.45
C ARG A 53 0.97 3.70 5.39
N GLN A 54 2.22 3.86 4.93
CA GLN A 54 3.27 4.53 5.71
C GLN A 54 2.94 6.00 5.97
N HIS A 55 2.39 6.70 4.97
CA HIS A 55 1.91 8.07 5.16
C HIS A 55 0.79 8.14 6.20
N GLY A 56 -0.19 7.22 6.14
CA GLY A 56 -1.25 7.11 7.13
C GLY A 56 -0.71 6.91 8.55
N ILE A 57 0.26 6.00 8.72
CA ILE A 57 0.93 5.78 10.02
C ILE A 57 1.54 7.09 10.53
N ARG A 58 2.30 7.80 9.69
CA ARG A 58 2.90 9.10 10.04
C ARG A 58 1.85 10.12 10.47
N VAL A 59 0.74 10.24 9.75
CA VAL A 59 -0.35 11.17 10.09
C VAL A 59 -1.01 10.80 11.42
N ARG A 60 -1.27 9.51 11.66
CA ARG A 60 -1.81 9.01 12.94
C ARG A 60 -0.88 9.34 14.10
N ILE A 61 0.42 9.04 13.96
CA ILE A 61 1.44 9.35 14.97
C ILE A 61 1.52 10.84 15.25
N HIS A 62 1.51 11.66 14.19
CA HIS A 62 1.56 13.11 14.33
C HIS A 62 0.36 13.64 15.12
N GLY A 63 -0.86 13.21 14.77
CA GLY A 63 -2.07 13.58 15.48
C GLY A 63 -2.04 13.17 16.95
N LEU A 64 -1.60 11.95 17.25
CA LEU A 64 -1.44 11.45 18.63
C LEU A 64 -0.45 12.29 19.45
N LEU A 65 0.69 12.64 18.87
CA LEU A 65 1.70 13.47 19.55
C LEU A 65 1.18 14.88 19.80
N VAL A 66 0.58 15.54 18.81
CA VAL A 66 -0.01 16.88 18.99
C VAL A 66 -1.07 16.86 20.09
N ASP A 67 -1.96 15.86 20.09
CA ASP A 67 -2.98 15.69 21.11
C ASP A 67 -2.37 15.51 22.51
N ARG A 68 -1.29 14.72 22.62
CA ARG A 68 -0.59 14.55 23.88
C ARG A 68 0.04 15.84 24.39
N TYR A 69 0.65 16.64 23.52
CA TYR A 69 1.14 17.99 23.89
C TYR A 69 0.01 18.89 24.36
N VAL A 70 -1.13 18.91 23.66
CA VAL A 70 -2.31 19.73 24.04
C VAL A 70 -2.84 19.31 25.40
N GLN A 71 -2.95 18.00 25.67
CA GLN A 71 -3.39 17.48 26.96
C GLN A 71 -2.43 17.88 28.07
N THR A 72 -1.13 17.62 27.91
CA THR A 72 -0.12 17.99 28.90
C THR A 72 -0.11 19.48 29.17
N PHE A 73 -0.21 20.32 28.14
CA PHE A 73 -0.31 21.77 28.30
C PHE A 73 -1.50 22.17 29.17
N LYS A 74 -2.69 21.60 28.90
CA LYS A 74 -3.89 21.85 29.72
C LYS A 74 -3.76 21.34 31.15
N GLU A 75 -3.13 20.19 31.35
CA GLU A 75 -2.91 19.59 32.68
C GLU A 75 -1.92 20.41 33.52
N LYS A 76 -0.92 21.04 32.89
CA LYS A 76 0.10 21.85 33.58
C LYS A 76 -0.31 23.31 33.76
N MET A 77 -1.33 23.74 33.04
CA MET A 77 -1.90 25.06 33.21
C MET A 77 -2.63 25.20 34.55
N SER A 78 -2.16 26.12 35.37
CA SER A 78 -2.82 26.56 36.61
C SER A 78 -3.28 28.01 36.48
N PHE A 79 -4.13 28.48 37.41
CA PHE A 79 -4.73 29.82 37.35
C PHE A 79 -3.70 30.97 37.30
N PHE A 80 -2.50 30.79 37.87
CA PHE A 80 -1.43 31.78 37.90
C PHE A 80 -0.26 31.46 36.96
N SER A 81 -0.38 30.43 36.11
CA SER A 81 0.70 30.02 35.22
C SER A 81 0.80 30.95 34.01
N ASP A 82 2.04 31.25 33.60
CA ASP A 82 2.30 31.88 32.30
C ASP A 82 2.20 30.82 31.18
N PRO A 83 1.30 31.00 30.19
CA PRO A 83 1.14 30.06 29.09
C PRO A 83 2.39 29.78 28.27
N GLU A 84 3.18 30.80 28.00
CA GLU A 84 4.35 30.69 27.15
C GLU A 84 5.46 29.93 27.88
N LEU A 85 5.68 30.23 29.16
CA LEU A 85 6.69 29.53 29.97
C LEU A 85 6.33 28.06 30.20
N VAL A 86 5.06 27.76 30.52
CA VAL A 86 4.61 26.37 30.69
C VAL A 86 4.80 25.59 29.41
N PHE A 87 4.39 26.15 28.27
CA PHE A 87 4.50 25.44 27.01
C PHE A 87 5.96 25.27 26.57
N LYS A 88 6.78 26.31 26.76
CA LYS A 88 8.22 26.26 26.50
C LYS A 88 8.89 25.12 27.28
N GLU A 89 8.58 24.97 28.58
CA GLU A 89 9.12 23.87 29.40
C GLU A 89 8.74 22.50 28.83
N ILE A 90 7.50 22.32 28.38
CA ILE A 90 7.01 21.06 27.80
C ILE A 90 7.74 20.72 26.49
N VAL A 91 7.98 21.72 25.64
CA VAL A 91 8.65 21.53 24.34
C VAL A 91 10.16 21.36 24.49
N ASP A 92 10.78 22.05 25.46
CA ASP A 92 12.22 21.97 25.72
C ASP A 92 12.60 20.61 26.36
N ASP A 93 11.72 20.02 27.19
CA ASP A 93 11.93 18.67 27.78
C ASP A 93 10.66 17.79 27.72
N PRO A 94 10.32 17.21 26.55
CA PRO A 94 9.13 16.38 26.40
C PRO A 94 9.22 15.03 27.14
N ASP A 95 10.42 14.60 27.54
CA ASP A 95 10.62 13.36 28.30
C ASP A 95 10.15 13.52 29.75
N LYS A 96 10.39 14.68 30.37
CA LYS A 96 9.88 15.03 31.71
C LYS A 96 8.37 14.85 31.83
N PHE A 97 7.65 15.08 30.73
CA PHE A 97 6.19 14.95 30.65
C PHE A 97 5.72 13.63 30.00
N TYR A 98 6.64 12.71 29.74
CA TYR A 98 6.39 11.41 29.15
C TYR A 98 5.66 11.48 27.80
N ILE A 99 5.86 12.52 27.00
CA ILE A 99 5.12 12.75 25.74
C ILE A 99 5.33 11.55 24.80
N PHE A 100 6.56 11.30 24.37
CA PHE A 100 6.86 10.19 23.45
C PHE A 100 6.66 8.81 24.08
N LYS A 101 6.98 8.65 25.37
CA LYS A 101 6.79 7.38 26.10
C LYS A 101 5.33 6.98 26.15
N SER A 102 4.41 7.93 26.35
CA SER A 102 2.97 7.65 26.37
C SER A 102 2.43 7.25 24.99
N ILE A 103 3.00 7.78 23.91
CA ILE A 103 2.63 7.40 22.54
C ILE A 103 3.19 6.02 22.19
N LEU A 104 4.44 5.72 22.57
CA LEU A 104 5.03 4.38 22.42
C LEU A 104 4.26 3.28 23.15
N ALA A 105 3.61 3.61 24.27
CA ALA A 105 2.80 2.66 25.01
C ALA A 105 1.47 2.31 24.32
N LYS A 106 1.08 3.03 23.25
CA LYS A 106 -0.11 2.71 22.47
C LYS A 106 0.16 1.53 21.55
N THR A 107 -0.88 0.72 21.33
CA THR A 107 -0.83 -0.35 20.33
C THR A 107 -0.62 0.23 18.93
N ASN A 108 0.02 -0.56 18.06
CA ASN A 108 0.27 -0.20 16.66
C ASN A 108 1.10 1.10 16.52
N VAL A 109 2.09 1.29 17.39
CA VAL A 109 3.08 2.36 17.31
C VAL A 109 4.48 1.74 17.42
N SER A 110 5.33 1.99 16.42
CA SER A 110 6.74 1.62 16.48
C SER A 110 7.61 2.81 16.88
N LYS A 111 8.74 2.55 17.53
CA LYS A 111 9.78 3.57 17.77
C LYS A 111 10.30 4.16 16.46
N PHE A 112 10.35 3.37 15.40
CA PHE A 112 10.83 3.81 14.08
C PHE A 112 9.86 4.78 13.39
N ASP A 113 8.59 4.82 13.82
CA ASP A 113 7.59 5.72 13.25
C ASP A 113 7.60 7.11 13.91
N LEU A 114 8.30 7.25 15.05
CA LEU A 114 8.35 8.49 15.80
C LEU A 114 9.35 9.48 15.19
N PRO A 115 8.99 10.78 15.10
CA PRO A 115 9.92 11.80 14.68
C PRO A 115 10.97 12.07 15.76
N ASN A 116 12.04 12.76 15.36
CA ASN A 116 13.01 13.31 16.30
C ASN A 116 12.34 14.26 17.28
N ARG A 117 12.89 14.33 18.49
CA ARG A 117 12.34 15.13 19.59
C ARG A 117 12.22 16.60 19.23
N ASP A 118 13.26 17.14 18.59
CA ASP A 118 13.32 18.54 18.17
C ASP A 118 12.27 18.92 17.12
N ALA A 119 11.69 17.96 16.40
CA ALA A 119 10.72 18.24 15.34
C ALA A 119 9.49 18.99 15.85
N TYR A 120 9.10 18.76 17.11
CA TYR A 120 7.96 19.45 17.71
C TYR A 120 8.29 20.84 18.23
N ARG A 121 9.56 21.13 18.54
CA ARG A 121 10.00 22.49 18.80
C ARG A 121 9.80 23.36 17.58
N ASP A 122 10.24 22.88 16.41
CA ASP A 122 10.11 23.62 15.16
C ASP A 122 8.63 23.72 14.72
N PHE A 123 7.87 22.63 14.85
CA PHE A 123 6.44 22.62 14.54
C PHE A 123 5.65 23.65 15.35
N PHE A 124 5.82 23.67 16.68
CA PHE A 124 5.07 24.58 17.54
C PHE A 124 5.65 26.00 17.55
N GLY A 125 6.89 26.20 17.10
CA GLY A 125 7.44 27.54 16.83
C GLY A 125 6.68 28.26 15.71
N ILE A 126 6.05 27.52 14.79
CA ILE A 126 5.22 28.07 13.71
C ILE A 126 3.72 27.98 14.06
N ASN A 127 3.31 26.93 14.78
CA ASN A 127 1.92 26.63 15.06
C ASN A 127 1.65 26.69 16.58
N PRO A 128 1.10 27.80 17.12
CA PRO A 128 0.84 27.93 18.55
C PRO A 128 -0.05 26.81 19.11
N ILE A 129 0.28 26.27 20.29
CA ILE A 129 -0.46 25.17 20.93
C ILE A 129 -1.95 25.50 21.15
N THR A 130 -2.25 26.79 21.37
CA THR A 130 -3.61 27.31 21.60
C THR A 130 -4.52 27.16 20.38
N ASN A 131 -3.98 26.95 19.18
CA ASN A 131 -4.75 26.73 17.96
C ASN A 131 -5.31 25.30 17.85
N PHE A 132 -4.84 24.39 18.71
CA PHE A 132 -5.19 22.97 18.62
C PHE A 132 -6.27 22.59 19.64
N LYS A 133 -7.20 21.74 19.20
CA LYS A 133 -8.21 21.11 20.05
C LYS A 133 -7.83 19.65 20.30
N PRO A 134 -8.16 19.08 21.47
CA PRO A 134 -7.98 17.65 21.73
C PRO A 134 -8.70 16.81 20.68
N LEU A 135 -8.13 15.66 20.32
CA LEU A 135 -8.70 14.75 19.33
C LEU A 135 -10.10 14.27 19.71
N SER A 136 -10.35 14.03 21.00
CA SER A 136 -11.67 13.66 21.51
C SER A 136 -12.74 14.70 21.21
N GLY A 137 -12.37 15.98 21.20
CA GLY A 137 -13.27 17.09 20.87
C GLY A 137 -13.59 17.19 19.37
N GLN A 138 -12.96 16.39 18.52
CA GLN A 138 -13.21 16.34 17.07
C GLN A 138 -14.02 15.11 16.67
N CYS A 139 -14.39 14.24 17.62
CA CYS A 139 -15.22 13.07 17.35
C CYS A 139 -16.69 13.48 17.17
N SER A 140 -17.36 12.87 16.19
CA SER A 140 -18.79 13.09 15.95
C SER A 140 -19.58 11.87 16.42
N TYR A 141 -20.71 12.08 17.10
CA TYR A 141 -21.55 10.97 17.59
C TYR A 141 -21.98 10.01 16.47
N MET A 142 -22.44 10.54 15.34
CA MET A 142 -22.85 9.71 14.19
C MET A 142 -21.69 9.35 13.25
N GLY A 143 -20.57 10.07 13.35
CA GLY A 143 -19.46 10.00 12.39
C GLY A 143 -18.20 9.30 12.90
N GLY A 144 -18.18 8.89 14.18
CA GLY A 144 -17.01 8.34 14.85
C GLY A 144 -15.86 9.34 15.00
N CYS A 145 -14.69 8.84 15.42
CA CYS A 145 -13.48 9.64 15.52
C CYS A 145 -12.62 9.53 14.24
N LEU A 146 -12.02 10.65 13.81
CA LEU A 146 -11.10 10.64 12.65
C LEU A 146 -9.88 9.72 12.87
N LEU A 147 -9.40 9.62 14.11
CA LEU A 147 -8.30 8.74 14.49
C LEU A 147 -8.63 7.25 14.27
N GLU A 148 -9.86 6.85 14.52
CA GLU A 148 -10.32 5.47 14.31
C GLU A 148 -10.43 5.16 12.81
N LYS A 149 -10.90 6.14 12.01
CA LYS A 149 -10.98 5.99 10.55
C LYS A 149 -9.60 5.77 9.93
N ILE A 150 -8.59 6.57 10.33
CA ILE A 150 -7.24 6.40 9.81
C ILE A 150 -6.61 5.08 10.28
N GLU A 151 -6.86 4.67 11.53
CA GLU A 151 -6.38 3.39 12.04
C GLU A 151 -7.00 2.21 11.27
N LYS A 152 -8.31 2.25 11.01
CA LYS A 152 -9.00 1.24 10.19
C LYS A 152 -8.45 1.19 8.77
N ALA A 153 -8.17 2.33 8.15
CA ALA A 153 -7.59 2.38 6.82
C ALA A 153 -6.19 1.72 6.78
N ILE A 154 -5.33 2.01 7.76
CA ILE A 154 -3.97 1.46 7.87
C ILE A 154 -3.96 -0.05 8.13
N THR A 155 -4.85 -0.51 9.02
CA THR A 155 -4.81 -1.88 9.56
C THR A 155 -5.64 -2.86 8.76
N ASN A 156 -6.73 -2.41 8.12
CA ASN A 156 -7.70 -3.28 7.47
C ASN A 156 -7.85 -2.96 5.98
N GLU A 157 -8.21 -1.73 5.64
CA GLU A 157 -8.67 -1.41 4.27
C GLU A 157 -7.53 -1.47 3.26
N LEU A 158 -6.36 -0.89 3.57
CA LEU A 158 -5.20 -0.92 2.67
C LEU A 158 -4.63 -2.34 2.49
N PRO A 159 -4.43 -3.16 3.54
CA PRO A 159 -4.07 -4.57 3.37
C PRO A 159 -5.08 -5.38 2.57
N ALA A 160 -6.38 -5.17 2.79
CA ALA A 160 -7.43 -5.86 2.02
C ALA A 160 -7.38 -5.49 0.53
N LEU A 161 -7.14 -4.21 0.21
CA LEU A 161 -6.96 -3.76 -1.17
C LEU A 161 -5.75 -4.43 -1.83
N LEU A 162 -4.63 -4.54 -1.12
CA LEU A 162 -3.43 -5.25 -1.61
C LEU A 162 -3.71 -6.73 -1.89
N SER A 163 -4.47 -7.39 -1.02
CA SER A 163 -4.88 -8.79 -1.21
C SER A 163 -5.77 -8.97 -2.45
N SER A 164 -6.68 -8.02 -2.70
CA SER A 164 -7.56 -8.08 -3.87
C SER A 164 -6.81 -7.95 -5.20
N ILE A 165 -5.76 -7.14 -5.25
CA ILE A 165 -4.88 -7.01 -6.42
C ILE A 165 -4.17 -8.35 -6.68
N ASN A 166 -3.68 -9.00 -5.62
CA ASN A 166 -2.99 -10.29 -5.73
C ASN A 166 -3.92 -11.47 -6.08
N SER A 167 -5.21 -11.37 -5.78
CA SER A 167 -6.21 -12.43 -5.99
C SER A 167 -6.62 -12.59 -7.46
N GLY A 168 -6.22 -11.68 -8.35
CA GLY A 168 -6.39 -11.81 -9.81
C GLY A 168 -5.53 -12.90 -10.46
N LYS A 169 -4.62 -13.54 -9.70
CA LYS A 169 -3.84 -14.71 -10.11
C LYS A 169 -4.74 -15.94 -10.37
N GLN A 170 -5.31 -16.05 -11.56
CA GLN A 170 -5.60 -17.37 -12.13
C GLN A 170 -4.33 -17.85 -12.83
N PRO A 171 -3.70 -18.96 -12.39
CA PRO A 171 -2.56 -19.52 -13.08
C PRO A 171 -3.02 -20.08 -14.43
N GLY A 172 -2.72 -19.36 -15.50
CA GLY A 172 -3.02 -19.74 -16.87
C GLY A 172 -2.31 -21.03 -17.26
N LEU A 173 -3.09 -22.11 -17.33
CA LEU A 173 -3.03 -23.24 -18.25
C LEU A 173 -1.70 -23.47 -19.00
N SER A 174 -0.81 -24.27 -18.41
CA SER A 174 0.26 -24.94 -19.14
C SER A 174 -0.34 -25.99 -20.09
N SER A 175 -0.49 -25.67 -21.37
CA SER A 175 -0.70 -26.71 -22.39
C SER A 175 -0.05 -26.31 -23.71
N CYS A 176 1.26 -26.51 -23.79
CA CYS A 176 2.03 -26.46 -25.02
C CYS A 176 3.04 -27.62 -25.06
N GLU A 177 2.59 -28.84 -24.71
CA GLU A 177 3.38 -30.06 -24.94
C GLU A 177 2.76 -30.96 -26.03
N ALA A 178 1.61 -30.59 -26.63
CA ALA A 178 0.89 -31.44 -27.58
C ALA A 178 0.90 -30.95 -29.05
N THR A 179 1.62 -29.89 -29.41
CA THR A 179 1.74 -29.46 -30.82
C THR A 179 3.18 -29.09 -31.13
N GLY A 180 3.86 -29.96 -31.86
CA GLY A 180 5.29 -29.92 -32.17
C GLY A 180 5.75 -28.70 -32.98
N CYS A 181 5.73 -27.52 -32.38
CA CYS A 181 6.46 -26.34 -32.84
C CYS A 181 7.87 -26.39 -32.26
N GLY A 182 8.67 -27.34 -32.73
CA GLY A 182 10.08 -27.47 -32.39
C GLY A 182 10.90 -27.44 -33.66
N GLU A 183 11.23 -26.25 -34.16
CA GLU A 183 12.39 -26.10 -35.05
C GLU A 183 13.45 -25.23 -34.37
N LYS A 184 14.60 -25.86 -34.13
CA LYS A 184 15.80 -25.27 -33.55
C LYS A 184 16.36 -24.18 -34.48
N PRO A 185 16.94 -23.08 -33.95
CA PRO A 185 17.71 -22.17 -34.78
C PRO A 185 18.93 -22.92 -35.35
N LYS A 186 18.99 -23.06 -36.68
CA LYS A 186 20.20 -23.50 -37.39
C LYS A 186 21.13 -22.30 -37.55
N ASN A 187 22.21 -22.35 -36.79
CA ASN A 187 23.44 -21.56 -36.82
C ASN A 187 23.66 -20.54 -37.95
N ARG A 188 23.96 -19.32 -37.49
CA ARG A 188 25.11 -18.46 -37.85
C ARG A 188 26.10 -19.07 -38.86
N TYR A 189 26.20 -18.44 -40.03
CA TYR A 189 27.44 -18.06 -40.70
C TYR A 189 27.25 -16.66 -41.27
#